data_AF-A0A1C5WTG0-F1
#
_entry.id   AF-A0A1C5WTG0-F1
#
_cell.length_a   1.000
_cell.length_b   1.000
_cell.length_c   1.000
_cell.angle_alpha   90.00
_cell.angle_beta   90.00
_cell.angle_gamma   90.00
#
_symmetry.space_group_name_H-M   'P 1'
#
loop_
_entity.id
_entity.type
_entity.pdbx_description
1 polymer ?
#
loop_
_entity_poly.entity_id
_entity_poly.type
_entity_poly.pdbx_seq_one_letter_code
_entity_poly.pdbx_strand_id
1 'polypeptide(L)' 'MSLYSIKMRSSKNDEHISGAECIVDEYNLEDAVFILLKRARNHSKGKSDFINIKIEEIRICKSIRSYHNRN' A
#
# COMPACT_ATOMS: atom_id res chain seq x y z
N MET A 1 -12.35 4.19 12.91
CA MET A 1 -11.27 3.31 12.44
C MET A 1 -10.86 3.80 11.08
N SER A 2 -9.65 4.33 10.97
CA SER A 2 -9.08 4.76 9.69
C SER A 2 -8.50 3.54 8.97
N LEU A 3 -8.66 3.52 7.64
CA LEU A 3 -8.02 2.54 6.77
C LEU A 3 -6.84 3.21 6.07
N TYR A 4 -5.79 2.44 5.81
CA TYR A 4 -4.59 2.90 5.15
C TYR A 4 -4.30 2.04 3.93
N SER A 5 -4.03 2.68 2.81
CA SER A 5 -3.48 2.04 1.61
C SER A 5 -1.96 2.05 1.69
N ILE A 6 -1.34 0.88 1.56
CA ILE A 6 0.10 0.72 1.50
C ILE A 6 0.47 0.18 0.11
N LYS A 7 1.39 0.86 -0.56
CA LYS A 7 1.92 0.45 -1.86
C LYS A 7 3.43 0.31 -1.76
N MET A 8 3.97 -0.84 -2.16
CA MET A 8 5.40 -1.13 -2.17
C MET A 8 5.88 -1.48 -3.58
N ARG A 9 7.03 -0.93 -3.95
CA ARG A 9 7.80 -1.31 -5.14
C ARG A 9 9.27 -1.42 -4.81
N SER A 10 9.96 -2.36 -5.44
CA SER A 10 11.41 -2.52 -5.30
C SER A 10 12.07 -2.82 -6.64
N SER A 11 13.31 -2.36 -6.77
CA SER A 11 14.12 -2.52 -7.98
C SER A 11 15.58 -2.85 -7.63
N LYS A 12 16.30 -3.30 -8.65
CA LYS A 12 17.75 -3.49 -8.62
C LYS A 12 18.33 -3.02 -9.95
N ASN A 13 19.27 -2.08 -9.93
CA ASN A 13 19.81 -1.46 -11.16
C ASN A 13 18.69 -1.01 -12.12
N ASP A 14 17.67 -0.32 -11.58
CA ASP A 14 16.45 0.11 -12.30
C ASP A 14 15.54 -1.01 -12.85
N GLU A 15 15.88 -2.28 -12.68
CA GLU A 15 15.01 -3.40 -13.03
C GLU A 15 14.02 -3.72 -11.91
N HIS A 16 12.76 -3.97 -12.28
CA HIS A 16 11.71 -4.31 -11.32
C HIS A 16 11.93 -5.67 -10.65
N ILE A 17 12.03 -5.68 -9.33
CA ILE A 17 12.19 -6.88 -8.51
C ILE A 17 10.85 -7.34 -7.93
N SER A 18 10.15 -6.46 -7.20
CA SER A 18 8.92 -6.83 -6.49
C SER A 18 7.97 -5.64 -6.37
N GLY A 19 6.68 -5.95 -6.30
CA GLY A 19 5.61 -5.01 -5.99
C GLY A 19 4.53 -5.70 -5.17
N ALA A 20 3.88 -4.95 -4.29
CA ALA A 20 2.70 -5.40 -3.56
C ALA A 20 1.91 -4.21 -3.03
N GLU A 21 0.59 -4.37 -2.91
CA GLU A 21 -0.31 -3.38 -2.34
C GLU A 21 -1.23 -4.05 -1.32
N CYS A 22 -1.54 -3.36 -0.23
CA CYS A 22 -2.54 -3.81 0.74
C CYS A 22 -3.30 -2.62 1.35
N ILE A 23 -4.47 -2.92 1.90
CA ILE A 23 -5.26 -1.97 2.70
C ILE A 23 -5.43 -2.59 4.08
N VAL A 24 -5.06 -1.86 5.12
CA VAL A 24 -5.12 -2.32 6.51
C VAL A 24 -5.72 -1.24 7.40
N ASP A 25 -6.21 -1.63 8.57
CA ASP A 25 -6.52 -0.66 9.62
C ASP A 25 -5.23 -0.13 10.27
N GLU A 26 -5.40 0.88 11.12
CA GLU A 26 -4.29 1.51 11.84
C GLU A 26 -3.50 0.54 12.74
N TYR A 27 -4.18 -0.44 13.35
CA TYR A 27 -3.54 -1.38 14.28
C TYR A 27 -2.61 -2.36 13.56
N ASN A 28 -2.91 -2.70 12.30
CA ASN A 28 -2.11 -3.63 11.50
C ASN A 28 -1.08 -2.94 10.59
N LEU A 29 -0.92 -1.61 10.71
CA LEU A 29 -0.08 -0.83 9.79
C LEU A 29 1.39 -1.25 9.82
N GLU A 30 1.97 -1.35 11.02
CA GLU A 30 3.38 -1.68 11.22
C GLU A 30 3.72 -3.09 10.72
N ASP A 31 2.86 -4.07 11.06
CA ASP A 31 3.00 -5.46 10.61
C ASP A 31 2.93 -5.57 9.08
N ALA A 32 2.01 -4.83 8.46
CA ALA A 32 1.90 -4.81 7.00
C ALA A 32 3.16 -4.25 6.34
N VAL A 33 3.72 -3.15 6.87
CA VAL A 33 4.99 -2.58 6.37
C VAL A 33 6.14 -3.57 6.54
N PHE A 34 6.22 -4.26 7.69
CA PHE A 34 7.26 -5.26 7.94
C PHE A 34 7.21 -6.41 6.92
N ILE A 35 6.01 -6.94 6.64
CA ILE A 35 5.81 -8.01 5.65
C ILE A 35 6.25 -7.55 4.25
N LEU A 36 5.86 -6.34 3.84
CA LEU A 36 6.23 -5.78 2.54
C LEU A 36 7.74 -5.55 2.41
N LEU A 37 8.38 -5.04 3.46
CA LEU A 37 9.83 -4.87 3.50
C LEU A 37 10.55 -6.22 3.41
N LYS A 38 10.11 -7.23 4.17
CA LYS A 38 10.68 -8.58 4.12
C LYS A 38 10.53 -9.20 2.72
N ARG A 39 9.38 -8.99 2.08
CA ARG A 39 9.12 -9.42 0.70
C ARG A 39 10.08 -8.77 -0.30
N ALA A 40 10.33 -7.47 -0.18
CA ALA A 40 11.26 -6.75 -1.06
C ALA A 40 12.73 -7.19 -0.89
N ARG A 41 13.11 -7.62 0.33
CA ARG A 41 14.47 -8.10 0.65
C ARG A 41 14.74 -9.54 0.23
N ASN A 42 13.73 -10.40 0.33
CA ASN A 42 13.86 -11.85 0.15
C ASN A 42 13.20 -12.35 -1.14
N HIS A 43 12.96 -11.47 -2.11
CA HIS A 43 12.28 -11.83 -3.35
C HIS A 43 13.13 -12.80 -4.19
N SER A 44 12.49 -13.72 -4.91
CA SER A 44 13.16 -14.75 -5.71
C SER A 44 14.01 -14.20 -6.85
N LYS A 45 13.68 -12.99 -7.35
CA LYS A 45 14.48 -12.26 -8.35
C LYS A 45 15.77 -11.64 -7.80
N GLY A 46 16.01 -11.76 -6.50
CA GLY A 46 17.20 -11.24 -5.82
C GLY A 46 16.91 -10.09 -4.85
N LYS A 47 17.97 -9.65 -4.16
CA LYS A 47 17.92 -8.54 -3.21
C LYS A 47 17.83 -7.20 -3.95
N SER A 48 16.79 -6.43 -3.66
CA SER A 48 16.59 -5.07 -4.18
C SER A 48 17.64 -4.09 -3.60
N ASP A 49 18.12 -3.14 -4.40
CA ASP A 49 18.95 -2.00 -3.95
C ASP A 49 18.11 -0.75 -3.64
N PHE A 50 16.90 -0.69 -4.21
CA PHE A 50 15.92 0.37 -3.99
C PHE A 50 14.58 -0.22 -3.57
N ILE A 51 13.97 0.38 -2.54
CA ILE A 51 12.64 0.02 -2.04
C ILE A 51 11.89 1.32 -1.75
N ASN A 52 10.67 1.43 -2.27
CA ASN A 52 9.76 2.53 -1.98
C ASN A 52 8.46 1.98 -1.40
N ILE A 53 8.09 2.46 -0.22
CA ILE A 53 6.82 2.15 0.45
C ILE A 53 6.07 3.46 0.64
N LYS A 54 4.85 3.54 0.11
CA LYS A 54 3.95 4.68 0.26
C LYS A 54 2.74 4.25 1.11
N ILE A 55 2.41 5.04 2.13
CA ILE A 55 1.29 4.80 3.04
C ILE A 55 0.39 6.02 2.99
N GLU A 56 -0.91 5.82 2.73
CA GLU A 56 -1.90 6.88 2.63
C GLU A 56 -3.18 6.50 3.37
N GLU A 57 -3.70 7.40 4.20
CA GLU A 57 -5.01 7.23 4.82
C GLU A 57 -6.13 7.32 3.76
N ILE A 58 -7.06 6.35 3.79
CA ILE A 58 -8.19 6.28 2.88
C ILE A 58 -9.31 7.19 3.38
N ARG A 59 -9.49 8.32 2.70
CA ARG A 59 -10.63 9.21 2.91
C ARG A 59 -11.81 8.74 2.07
N ILE A 60 -12.79 8.10 2.69
CA ILE A 60 -14.05 7.76 2.00
C ILE A 60 -14.83 9.07 1.80
N CYS A 61 -14.86 9.57 0.56
CA CYS A 61 -15.72 10.67 0.18
C CYS A 61 -17.19 10.18 0.20
N LYS A 62 -17.99 10.69 1.15
CA LYS A 62 -19.44 10.40 1.23
C LYS A 62 -20.22 11.23 0.20
N SER A 63 -19.97 11.07 -1.10
CA SER A 63 -20.65 11.90 -2.13
C SER A 63 -21.97 11.35 -2.68
N ILE A 64 -22.58 10.33 -2.07
CA ILE A 64 -23.85 9.78 -2.55
C ILE A 64 -24.93 9.91 -1.47
N ARG A 65 -25.47 11.11 -1.26
CA ARG A 65 -26.75 11.28 -0.54
C ARG A 65 -27.68 12.36 -1.10
N SER A 66 -27.38 12.96 -2.25
CA SER A 66 -28.15 14.12 -2.75
C SER A 66 -28.96 13.89 -4.02
N TYR A 67 -29.03 12.66 -4.56
CA TYR A 67 -29.68 12.40 -5.86
C TYR A 67 -31.14 11.90 -5.79
N HIS A 68 -31.82 11.99 -4.65
CA HIS A 68 -33.20 11.49 -4.51
C HIS A 68 -34.25 12.49 -3.99
N ASN A 69 -33.97 13.79 -4.01
CA ASN A 69 -34.97 14.81 -3.69
C ASN A 69 -34.88 16.00 -4.65
N ARG A 70 -35.20 15.77 -5.92
CA ARG A 70 -35.71 16.83 -6.80
C ARG A 70 -37.13 16.45 -7.19
N ASN A 71 -38.07 16.98 -6.40
CA ASN A 71 -39.48 17.15 -6.76
C ASN A 71 -39.60 17.98 -8.02
#